data_AF-A0A386HRQ7-F1
#
_entry.id   AF-A0A386HRQ7-F1
#
_cell.length_a   1.000
_cell.length_b   1.000
_cell.length_c   1.000
_cell.angle_alpha   90.00
_cell.angle_beta   90.00
_cell.angle_gamma   90.00
#
_symmetry.space_group_name_H-M   'P 1'
#
loop_
_entity.id
_entity.type
_entity.pdbx_description
1 polymer ?
#
loop_
_entity_poly.entity_id
_entity_poly.type
_entity_poly.pdbx_seq_one_letter_code
_entity_poly.pdbx_strand_id
1 'polypeptide(L)'
;MLDIKPTTTLGVIIGNRDFFPDKLVAEARKDLITFLKQVNIHPIMLGEVDSKLGGVETFAEAQKCAALFRRHMDEIEGVLVVLPNFGDEKGVAETLKLAGLNVPVLIQAYPDELNKLDVVNRRDAWCGKISVCNNLYQYGIKYSLTTKHVTALSDEVFKKDLLDFVSVCKVVRGLRKVRIGAVGARPTAFNTVRYSEKLLQRNGISVTTIDLSEILGNANKLTANDQSVKDKLEKIHAYTSTGKTPSEKLVQIAKLDVVLAEFVEANALDCTAIQCWTSLQQNYGCNVCTSMSMMSENMLPSACEVDVTGTLTMYAMQLASGSPSALVDWNNNYADDDTKCVLFHCGNWAKSFLPDITMSTAPILGTTVGTENTYGALDGRTPAMPLTYGRISTDDFNGTIKAYIGEGELTNDALKTFGNRAVAQINDLQGLMKYVCRNGFEHHVVMNASKTAGILKEAMENYLGWETYLHE
;
A
#
# COMPACT_ATOMS: atom_id res chain seq x y z
N MET A 1 23.33 -5.73 -22.96
CA MET A 1 22.08 -6.29 -22.42
C MET A 1 21.91 -5.66 -21.05
N LEU A 2 20.90 -4.81 -20.86
CA LEU A 2 20.56 -4.29 -19.55
C LEU A 2 19.91 -5.44 -18.78
N ASP A 3 20.58 -5.93 -17.73
CA ASP A 3 19.97 -6.84 -16.76
C ASP A 3 18.77 -6.13 -16.14
N ILE A 4 17.56 -6.50 -16.60
CA ILE A 4 16.32 -6.12 -15.93
C ILE A 4 16.35 -6.87 -14.60
N LYS A 5 16.71 -6.18 -13.52
CA LYS A 5 16.57 -6.73 -12.16
C LYS A 5 15.12 -7.18 -11.99
N PRO A 6 14.86 -8.42 -11.53
CA PRO A 6 13.51 -8.85 -11.23
C PRO A 6 12.90 -7.92 -10.18
N THR A 7 11.65 -7.51 -10.40
CA THR A 7 10.95 -6.57 -9.50
C THR A 7 10.39 -7.24 -8.25
N THR A 8 10.20 -8.56 -8.27
CA THR A 8 9.68 -9.35 -7.13
C THR A 8 10.29 -10.74 -7.11
N THR A 9 10.65 -11.23 -5.92
CA THR A 9 11.16 -12.59 -5.71
C THR A 9 10.20 -13.43 -4.87
N LEU A 10 9.83 -14.61 -5.37
CA LEU A 10 8.98 -15.56 -4.66
C LEU A 10 9.71 -16.88 -4.40
N GLY A 11 9.53 -17.44 -3.20
CA GLY A 11 9.80 -18.85 -2.97
C GLY A 11 8.75 -19.68 -3.72
N VAL A 12 9.14 -20.76 -4.39
CA VAL A 12 8.19 -21.66 -5.05
C VAL A 12 8.35 -23.08 -4.52
N ILE A 13 7.22 -23.67 -4.13
CA ILE A 13 7.11 -25.08 -3.77
C ILE A 13 6.26 -25.78 -4.85
N ILE A 14 6.82 -26.77 -5.55
CA ILE A 14 6.06 -27.65 -6.43
C ILE A 14 5.74 -28.92 -5.65
N GLY A 15 4.46 -29.14 -5.32
CA GLY A 15 4.04 -30.33 -4.57
C GLY A 15 4.11 -31.60 -5.43
N ASN A 16 4.39 -32.74 -4.80
CA ASN A 16 4.28 -34.06 -5.42
C ASN A 16 3.77 -35.11 -4.43
N ARG A 17 3.37 -36.28 -4.93
CA ARG A 17 3.08 -37.47 -4.13
C ARG A 17 3.50 -38.74 -4.88
N ASP A 18 4.13 -39.66 -4.16
CA ASP A 18 4.77 -40.90 -4.65
C ASP A 18 3.92 -41.75 -5.59
N PHE A 19 2.61 -41.84 -5.37
CA PHE A 19 1.71 -42.67 -6.18
C PHE A 19 0.97 -41.91 -7.30
N PHE A 20 1.30 -40.64 -7.54
CA PHE A 20 0.82 -39.88 -8.69
C PHE A 20 1.89 -39.73 -9.79
N PRO A 21 1.51 -39.44 -11.05
CA PRO A 21 2.47 -39.37 -12.14
C PRO A 21 3.49 -38.24 -11.98
N ASP A 22 4.75 -38.57 -11.73
CA ASP A 22 5.83 -37.58 -11.52
C ASP A 22 6.05 -36.68 -12.74
N LYS A 23 5.74 -37.15 -13.95
CA LYS A 23 5.87 -36.34 -15.19
C LYS A 23 5.14 -35.00 -15.08
N LEU A 24 4.07 -34.94 -14.30
CA LEU A 24 3.27 -33.73 -14.09
C LEU A 24 4.06 -32.65 -13.35
N VAL A 25 5.04 -33.02 -12.52
CA VAL A 25 5.98 -32.09 -11.86
C VAL A 25 6.89 -31.43 -12.88
N ALA A 26 7.46 -32.22 -13.80
CA ALA A 26 8.34 -31.70 -14.86
C ALA A 26 7.58 -30.77 -15.83
N GLU A 27 6.35 -31.15 -16.21
CA GLU A 27 5.45 -30.32 -17.02
C GLU A 27 5.15 -28.98 -16.32
N ALA A 28 4.71 -29.04 -15.05
CA ALA A 28 4.39 -27.84 -14.29
C ALA A 28 5.60 -26.94 -14.05
N ARG A 29 6.78 -27.51 -13.83
CA ARG A 29 8.04 -26.75 -13.73
C ARG A 29 8.32 -25.95 -15.00
N LYS A 30 8.18 -26.57 -16.17
CA LYS A 30 8.40 -25.90 -17.46
C LYS A 30 7.40 -24.77 -17.69
N ASP A 31 6.13 -25.03 -17.42
CA ASP A 31 5.05 -24.04 -17.53
C ASP A 31 5.31 -22.87 -16.59
N LEU A 32 5.66 -23.16 -15.34
CA LEU A 32 5.91 -22.16 -14.31
C LEU A 32 7.09 -21.25 -14.65
N ILE A 33 8.22 -21.80 -15.10
CA ILE A 33 9.39 -21.00 -15.49
C ILE A 33 9.01 -20.05 -16.64
N THR A 34 8.26 -20.56 -17.61
CA THR A 34 7.77 -19.75 -18.74
C THR A 34 6.88 -18.62 -18.24
N PHE A 35 5.90 -18.95 -17.41
CA PHE A 35 4.91 -18.03 -16.88
C PHE A 35 5.53 -16.95 -15.99
N LEU A 36 6.37 -17.32 -15.01
CA LEU A 36 7.01 -16.36 -14.10
C LEU A 36 7.94 -15.39 -14.85
N LYS A 37 8.60 -15.85 -15.92
CA LYS A 37 9.36 -14.97 -16.81
C LYS A 37 8.47 -13.96 -17.54
N GLN A 38 7.27 -14.37 -17.98
CA GLN A 38 6.32 -13.46 -18.64
C GLN A 38 5.81 -12.37 -17.70
N VAL A 39 5.64 -12.65 -16.41
CA VAL A 39 5.19 -11.69 -15.40
C VAL A 39 6.34 -11.02 -14.63
N ASN A 40 7.59 -11.21 -15.05
CA ASN A 40 8.79 -10.62 -14.45
C ASN A 40 8.98 -10.93 -12.94
N ILE A 41 8.71 -12.17 -12.53
CA ILE A 41 8.91 -12.66 -11.16
C ILE A 41 10.09 -13.62 -11.12
N HIS A 42 10.97 -13.45 -10.13
CA HIS A 42 12.09 -14.34 -9.90
C HIS A 42 11.73 -15.49 -8.93
N PRO A 43 11.78 -16.76 -9.38
CA PRO A 43 11.54 -17.90 -8.49
C PRO A 43 12.80 -18.36 -7.76
N ILE A 44 12.69 -18.56 -6.46
CA ILE A 44 13.63 -19.37 -5.66
C ILE A 44 12.95 -20.72 -5.40
N MET A 45 13.48 -21.79 -6.00
CA MET A 45 12.91 -23.15 -5.88
C MET A 45 13.98 -24.22 -6.02
N LEU A 46 13.69 -25.42 -5.53
CA LEU A 46 14.57 -26.58 -5.72
C LEU A 46 14.77 -26.84 -7.22
N GLY A 47 16.02 -27.14 -7.60
CA GLY A 47 16.37 -27.62 -8.93
C GLY A 47 15.96 -29.09 -9.12
N GLU A 48 15.98 -29.53 -10.38
CA GLU A 48 15.58 -30.90 -10.77
C GLU A 48 16.40 -32.01 -10.12
N VAL A 49 17.62 -31.70 -9.68
CA VAL A 49 18.55 -32.65 -9.04
C VAL A 49 18.58 -32.53 -7.52
N ASP A 50 17.99 -31.48 -6.95
CA ASP A 50 17.97 -31.29 -5.50
C ASP A 50 16.96 -32.24 -4.82
N SER A 51 15.92 -32.63 -5.56
CA SER A 51 14.83 -33.54 -5.19
C SER A 51 14.25 -34.17 -6.46
N LYS A 52 13.32 -35.12 -6.36
CA LYS A 52 12.75 -35.79 -7.55
C LYS A 52 12.05 -34.78 -8.46
N LEU A 53 12.67 -34.43 -9.60
CA LEU A 53 12.21 -33.39 -10.56
C LEU A 53 12.05 -31.99 -9.93
N GLY A 54 12.68 -31.77 -8.78
CA GLY A 54 12.53 -30.54 -8.00
C GLY A 54 11.18 -30.40 -7.29
N GLY A 55 10.43 -31.50 -7.11
CA GLY A 55 9.21 -31.55 -6.31
C GLY A 55 9.49 -31.69 -4.81
N VAL A 56 8.53 -31.30 -3.98
CA VAL A 56 8.60 -31.47 -2.52
C VAL A 56 7.52 -32.43 -2.08
N GLU A 57 7.94 -33.53 -1.46
CA GLU A 57 7.06 -34.61 -1.02
C GLU A 57 7.48 -35.11 0.37
N THR A 58 8.76 -35.41 0.55
CA THR A 58 9.28 -35.97 1.80
C THR A 58 9.80 -34.90 2.75
N PHE A 59 9.91 -35.23 4.04
CA PHE A 59 10.54 -34.35 5.03
C PHE A 59 11.98 -33.95 4.64
N ALA A 60 12.75 -34.85 4.05
CA ALA A 60 14.12 -34.56 3.61
C ALA A 60 14.15 -33.51 2.48
N GLU A 61 13.20 -33.56 1.56
CA GLU A 61 13.06 -32.55 0.50
C GLU A 61 12.55 -31.23 1.07
N ALA A 62 11.63 -31.28 2.03
CA ALA A 62 11.18 -30.10 2.76
C ALA A 62 12.34 -29.40 3.50
N GLN A 63 13.25 -30.17 4.12
CA GLN A 63 14.47 -29.62 4.75
C GLN A 63 15.38 -28.92 3.74
N LYS A 64 15.57 -29.50 2.54
CA LYS A 64 16.36 -28.88 1.47
C LYS A 64 15.71 -27.59 0.97
N CYS A 65 14.40 -27.61 0.72
CA CYS A 65 13.65 -26.44 0.26
C CYS A 65 13.69 -25.32 1.32
N ALA A 66 13.47 -25.66 2.59
CA ALA A 66 13.56 -24.73 3.70
C ALA A 66 14.97 -24.15 3.88
N ALA A 67 16.03 -24.95 3.67
CA ALA A 67 17.40 -24.46 3.69
C ALA A 67 17.68 -23.50 2.52
N LEU A 68 17.17 -23.79 1.33
CA LEU A 68 17.24 -22.87 0.19
C LEU A 68 16.52 -21.56 0.50
N PHE A 69 15.28 -21.61 0.99
CA PHE A 69 14.50 -20.42 1.34
C PHE A 69 15.20 -19.56 2.39
N ARG A 70 15.77 -20.17 3.44
CA ARG A 70 16.53 -19.43 4.46
C ARG A 70 17.75 -18.70 3.89
N ARG A 71 18.45 -19.28 2.90
CA ARG A 71 19.58 -18.60 2.23
C ARG A 71 19.15 -17.34 1.46
N HIS A 72 17.89 -17.26 1.05
CA HIS A 72 17.31 -16.15 0.30
C HIS A 72 16.23 -15.40 1.09
N MET A 73 16.26 -15.46 2.43
CA MET A 73 15.15 -14.96 3.26
C MET A 73 14.90 -13.45 3.14
N ASP A 74 15.95 -12.66 2.86
CA ASP A 74 15.82 -11.20 2.69
C ASP A 74 15.24 -10.82 1.30
N GLU A 75 15.35 -11.74 0.34
CA GLU A 75 14.89 -11.59 -1.04
C GLU A 75 13.44 -12.05 -1.21
N ILE A 76 13.05 -13.17 -0.60
CA ILE A 76 11.72 -13.76 -0.77
C ILE A 76 10.64 -12.87 -0.12
N GLU A 77 9.69 -12.41 -0.94
CA GLU A 77 8.58 -11.55 -0.50
C GLU A 77 7.30 -12.33 -0.18
N GLY A 78 7.17 -13.53 -0.74
CA GLY A 78 6.03 -14.44 -0.58
C GLY A 78 6.36 -15.82 -1.11
N VAL A 79 5.50 -16.81 -0.85
CA VAL A 79 5.66 -18.17 -1.35
C VAL A 79 4.49 -18.55 -2.25
N LEU A 80 4.78 -19.06 -3.44
CA LEU A 80 3.81 -19.67 -4.34
C LEU A 80 3.91 -21.21 -4.22
N VAL A 81 2.81 -21.85 -3.84
CA VAL A 81 2.68 -23.31 -3.87
C VAL A 81 1.92 -23.70 -5.15
N VAL A 82 2.54 -24.55 -5.96
CA VAL A 82 2.00 -25.06 -7.23
C VAL A 82 1.75 -26.55 -7.06
N LEU A 83 0.49 -26.97 -7.25
CA LEU A 83 0.08 -28.38 -7.12
C LEU A 83 -0.23 -28.95 -8.51
N PRO A 84 0.72 -29.68 -9.14
CA PRO A 84 0.50 -30.36 -10.41
C PRO A 84 -0.34 -31.63 -10.27
N ASN A 85 -0.33 -32.25 -9.10
CA ASN A 85 -1.11 -33.43 -8.72
C ASN A 85 -1.57 -33.29 -7.25
N PHE A 86 -2.04 -34.38 -6.63
CA PHE A 86 -2.35 -34.46 -5.21
C PHE A 86 -1.06 -34.34 -4.37
N GLY A 87 -0.49 -33.14 -4.31
CA GLY A 87 0.76 -32.87 -3.58
C GLY A 87 0.68 -33.26 -2.11
N ASP A 88 1.81 -33.64 -1.54
CA ASP A 88 1.92 -34.00 -0.14
C ASP A 88 1.79 -32.76 0.76
N GLU A 89 0.78 -32.78 1.64
CA GLU A 89 0.50 -31.67 2.54
C GLU A 89 1.58 -31.46 3.62
N LYS A 90 2.32 -32.51 4.00
CA LYS A 90 3.39 -32.42 5.00
C LYS A 90 4.61 -31.74 4.40
N GLY A 91 5.03 -32.14 3.20
CA GLY A 91 6.15 -31.53 2.50
C GLY A 91 6.03 -30.01 2.39
N VAL A 92 4.84 -29.51 2.03
CA VAL A 92 4.54 -28.07 1.96
C VAL A 92 4.60 -27.41 3.34
N ALA A 93 3.86 -27.93 4.32
CA ALA A 93 3.76 -27.32 5.65
C ALA A 93 5.10 -27.35 6.41
N GLU A 94 5.87 -28.44 6.30
CA GLU A 94 7.19 -28.58 6.92
C GLU A 94 8.20 -27.65 6.27
N THR A 95 8.17 -27.48 4.94
CA THR A 95 9.03 -26.49 4.26
C THR A 95 8.81 -25.10 4.83
N LEU A 96 7.55 -24.65 4.89
CA LEU A 96 7.20 -23.31 5.36
C LEU A 96 7.55 -23.12 6.84
N LYS A 97 7.25 -24.12 7.69
CA LYS A 97 7.58 -24.10 9.11
C LYS A 97 9.08 -24.05 9.37
N LEU A 98 9.87 -24.88 8.67
CA LEU A 98 11.32 -24.92 8.83
C LEU A 98 12.01 -23.68 8.25
N ALA A 99 11.47 -23.12 7.16
CA ALA A 99 12.01 -21.91 6.56
C ALA A 99 11.81 -20.69 7.44
N GLY A 100 10.67 -20.61 8.15
CA GLY A 100 10.41 -19.54 9.12
C GLY A 100 10.38 -18.14 8.51
N LEU A 101 10.07 -18.01 7.22
CA LEU A 101 10.15 -16.75 6.49
C LEU A 101 9.16 -15.69 6.98
N ASN A 102 8.02 -16.11 7.55
CA ASN A 102 6.92 -15.25 7.97
C ASN A 102 6.41 -14.31 6.84
N VAL A 103 6.30 -14.83 5.62
CA VAL A 103 5.78 -14.12 4.44
C VAL A 103 4.44 -14.73 3.98
N PRO A 104 3.63 -14.01 3.20
CA PRO A 104 2.39 -14.54 2.63
C PRO A 104 2.61 -15.79 1.77
N VAL A 105 1.56 -16.61 1.63
CA VAL A 105 1.60 -17.87 0.86
C VAL A 105 0.39 -17.96 -0.07
N LEU A 106 0.57 -18.20 -1.37
CA LEU A 106 -0.51 -18.43 -2.34
C LEU A 106 -0.57 -19.90 -2.75
N ILE A 107 -1.76 -20.50 -2.75
CA ILE A 107 -1.96 -21.90 -3.14
C ILE A 107 -2.67 -22.02 -4.49
N GLN A 108 -1.95 -22.50 -5.50
CA GLN A 108 -2.46 -22.83 -6.83
C GLN A 108 -2.52 -24.35 -7.03
N ALA A 109 -3.53 -24.80 -7.77
CA ALA A 109 -3.67 -26.20 -8.19
C ALA A 109 -4.14 -26.30 -9.64
N TYR A 110 -3.55 -27.25 -10.39
CA TYR A 110 -3.87 -27.50 -11.78
C TYR A 110 -5.27 -28.11 -11.95
N PRO A 111 -5.99 -27.79 -13.04
CA PRO A 111 -7.19 -28.52 -13.43
C PRO A 111 -6.82 -29.86 -14.04
N ASP A 112 -7.66 -30.87 -13.83
CA ASP A 112 -7.62 -32.11 -14.59
C ASP A 112 -8.15 -31.90 -16.02
N GLU A 113 -7.63 -32.68 -16.97
CA GLU A 113 -8.17 -32.74 -18.32
C GLU A 113 -9.27 -33.81 -18.39
N LEU A 114 -10.49 -33.42 -18.79
CA LEU A 114 -11.68 -34.29 -18.77
C LEU A 114 -11.46 -35.65 -19.46
N ASN A 115 -10.68 -35.68 -20.55
CA ASN A 115 -10.42 -36.88 -21.33
C ASN A 115 -9.13 -37.62 -20.93
N LYS A 116 -8.44 -37.20 -19.85
CA LYS A 116 -7.18 -37.79 -19.38
C LYS A 116 -7.20 -38.07 -17.88
N LEU A 117 -8.28 -38.69 -17.40
CA LEU A 117 -8.46 -39.09 -15.99
C LEU A 117 -7.92 -40.50 -15.67
N ASP A 118 -7.17 -41.09 -16.61
CA ASP A 118 -6.48 -42.36 -16.42
C ASP A 118 -5.29 -42.23 -15.46
N VAL A 119 -4.79 -43.38 -15.00
CA VAL A 119 -3.72 -43.48 -13.99
C VAL A 119 -2.45 -42.71 -14.37
N VAL A 120 -2.16 -42.54 -15.67
CA VAL A 120 -0.91 -41.91 -16.14
C VAL A 120 -1.02 -40.39 -16.25
N ASN A 121 -2.24 -39.83 -16.26
CA ASN A 121 -2.48 -38.41 -16.51
C ASN A 121 -3.26 -37.69 -15.41
N ARG A 122 -4.00 -38.43 -14.58
CA ARG A 122 -4.78 -37.89 -13.46
C ARG A 122 -3.91 -37.06 -12.52
N ARG A 123 -4.42 -35.87 -12.15
CA ARG A 123 -3.78 -34.94 -11.21
C ARG A 123 -4.36 -35.09 -9.81
N ASP A 124 -5.70 -35.05 -9.67
CA ASP A 124 -6.40 -34.91 -8.38
C ASP A 124 -5.88 -33.71 -7.53
N ALA A 125 -5.34 -32.68 -8.21
CA ALA A 125 -4.65 -31.56 -7.56
C ALA A 125 -5.57 -30.69 -6.70
N TRP A 126 -6.86 -30.62 -7.02
CA TRP A 126 -7.84 -29.93 -6.18
C TRP A 126 -8.01 -30.60 -4.82
N CYS A 127 -8.03 -31.94 -4.78
CA CYS A 127 -8.07 -32.69 -3.53
C CYS A 127 -6.79 -32.47 -2.71
N GLY A 128 -5.64 -32.44 -3.39
CA GLY A 128 -4.36 -32.04 -2.80
C GLY A 128 -4.39 -30.62 -2.21
N LYS A 129 -4.96 -29.65 -2.92
CA LYS A 129 -5.11 -28.27 -2.43
C LYS A 129 -5.90 -28.21 -1.12
N ILE A 130 -7.00 -28.94 -1.02
CA ILE A 130 -7.79 -29.02 0.22
C ILE A 130 -6.94 -29.60 1.36
N SER A 131 -6.20 -30.67 1.09
CA SER A 131 -5.33 -31.33 2.08
C SER A 131 -4.19 -30.42 2.55
N VAL A 132 -3.51 -29.74 1.62
CA VAL A 132 -2.48 -28.74 1.92
C VAL A 132 -3.05 -27.60 2.77
N CYS A 133 -4.18 -27.01 2.36
CA CYS A 133 -4.81 -25.92 3.10
C CYS A 133 -5.22 -26.34 4.52
N ASN A 134 -5.77 -27.55 4.67
CA ASN A 134 -6.10 -28.11 5.97
C ASN A 134 -4.85 -28.23 6.87
N ASN A 135 -3.74 -28.73 6.32
CA ASN A 135 -2.51 -28.88 7.09
C ASN A 135 -1.89 -27.52 7.45
N LEU A 136 -1.90 -26.54 6.54
CA LEU A 136 -1.45 -25.18 6.84
C LEU A 136 -2.28 -24.52 7.96
N TYR A 137 -3.61 -24.75 7.96
CA TYR A 137 -4.48 -24.33 9.05
C TYR A 137 -4.06 -24.95 10.39
N GLN A 138 -3.80 -26.26 10.43
CA GLN A 138 -3.30 -26.94 11.65
C GLN A 138 -1.96 -26.38 12.14
N TYR A 139 -1.11 -25.92 11.23
CA TYR A 139 0.20 -25.34 11.54
C TYR A 139 0.12 -23.84 11.92
N GLY A 140 -1.07 -23.22 11.79
CA GLY A 140 -1.24 -21.78 12.00
C GLY A 140 -0.59 -20.92 10.91
N ILE A 141 -0.31 -21.49 9.74
CA ILE A 141 0.30 -20.78 8.60
C ILE A 141 -0.81 -20.13 7.78
N LYS A 142 -0.75 -18.82 7.62
CA LYS A 142 -1.69 -18.04 6.80
C LYS A 142 -1.41 -18.24 5.32
N TYR A 143 -2.48 -18.30 4.53
CA TYR A 143 -2.40 -18.46 3.08
C TYR A 143 -3.58 -17.75 2.39
N SER A 144 -3.36 -17.40 1.12
CA SER A 144 -4.34 -16.89 0.18
C SER A 144 -4.71 -17.97 -0.82
N LEU A 145 -5.91 -17.86 -1.40
CA LEU A 145 -6.42 -18.77 -2.41
C LEU A 145 -6.63 -18.04 -3.73
N THR A 146 -6.45 -18.76 -4.83
CA THR A 146 -6.84 -18.30 -6.17
C THR A 146 -8.36 -18.11 -6.27
N THR A 147 -8.80 -17.22 -7.16
CA THR A 147 -10.22 -16.93 -7.41
C THR A 147 -11.02 -18.18 -7.75
N LYS A 148 -10.43 -19.11 -8.53
CA LYS A 148 -11.03 -20.42 -8.84
C LYS A 148 -10.39 -21.53 -8.00
N HIS A 149 -11.14 -22.59 -7.74
CA HIS A 149 -10.64 -23.75 -6.98
C HIS A 149 -9.42 -24.41 -7.66
N VAL A 150 -9.41 -24.46 -9.00
CA VAL A 150 -8.26 -24.82 -9.83
C VAL A 150 -8.08 -23.81 -10.97
N THR A 151 -6.84 -23.63 -11.42
CA THR A 151 -6.47 -22.76 -12.54
C THR A 151 -5.26 -23.33 -13.27
N ALA A 152 -5.20 -23.22 -14.59
CA ALA A 152 -3.93 -23.43 -15.29
C ALA A 152 -3.04 -22.21 -15.10
N LEU A 153 -1.71 -22.38 -15.14
CA LEU A 153 -0.79 -21.25 -15.01
C LEU A 153 -0.92 -20.25 -16.17
N SER A 154 -1.37 -20.72 -17.33
CA SER A 154 -1.64 -19.90 -18.51
C SER A 154 -2.95 -19.11 -18.44
N ASP A 155 -3.80 -19.34 -17.45
CA ASP A 155 -5.09 -18.66 -17.35
C ASP A 155 -4.90 -17.19 -16.94
N GLU A 156 -5.57 -16.27 -17.63
CA GLU A 156 -5.53 -14.84 -17.26
C GLU A 156 -6.06 -14.57 -15.85
N VAL A 157 -7.00 -15.40 -15.35
CA VAL A 157 -7.46 -15.30 -13.96
C VAL A 157 -6.35 -15.61 -12.96
N PHE A 158 -5.49 -16.60 -13.24
CA PHE A 158 -4.37 -16.91 -12.35
C PHE A 158 -3.28 -15.85 -12.44
N LYS A 159 -3.03 -15.30 -13.63
CA LYS A 159 -2.16 -14.15 -13.79
C LYS A 159 -2.60 -12.98 -12.92
N LYS A 160 -3.91 -12.67 -12.90
CA LYS A 160 -4.46 -11.66 -11.99
C LYS A 160 -4.28 -12.05 -10.53
N ASP A 161 -4.65 -13.28 -10.13
CA ASP A 161 -4.50 -13.76 -8.75
C ASP A 161 -3.06 -13.64 -8.25
N LEU A 162 -2.07 -13.98 -9.08
CA LEU A 162 -0.67 -13.88 -8.70
C LEU A 162 -0.20 -12.43 -8.57
N LEU A 163 -0.60 -11.54 -9.48
CA LEU A 163 -0.24 -10.12 -9.39
C LEU A 163 -0.88 -9.44 -8.18
N ASP A 164 -2.14 -9.75 -7.89
CA ASP A 164 -2.83 -9.26 -6.68
C ASP A 164 -2.13 -9.79 -5.42
N PHE A 165 -1.74 -11.07 -5.41
CA PHE A 165 -0.97 -11.65 -4.31
C PHE A 165 0.41 -11.01 -4.13
N VAL A 166 1.10 -10.63 -5.22
CA VAL A 166 2.34 -9.85 -5.13
C VAL A 166 2.08 -8.51 -4.45
N SER A 167 0.97 -7.82 -4.76
CA SER A 167 0.58 -6.60 -4.05
C SER A 167 0.26 -6.86 -2.57
N VAL A 168 -0.39 -7.98 -2.22
CA VAL A 168 -0.58 -8.39 -0.81
C VAL A 168 0.77 -8.54 -0.11
N CYS A 169 1.75 -9.20 -0.75
CA CYS A 169 3.10 -9.36 -0.22
C CYS A 169 3.77 -8.01 0.09
N LYS A 170 3.66 -7.05 -0.85
CA LYS A 170 4.19 -5.68 -0.67
C LYS A 170 3.55 -4.96 0.50
N VAL A 171 2.22 -5.00 0.62
CA VAL A 171 1.48 -4.37 1.74
C VAL A 171 1.90 -4.97 3.08
N VAL A 172 1.91 -6.31 3.19
CA VAL A 172 2.29 -7.00 4.43
C VAL A 172 3.74 -6.70 4.82
N ARG A 173 4.69 -6.76 3.86
CA ARG A 173 6.11 -6.46 4.11
C ARG A 173 6.31 -5.01 4.50
N GLY A 174 5.66 -4.08 3.80
CA GLY A 174 5.77 -2.65 4.05
C GLY A 174 5.20 -2.26 5.41
N LEU A 175 3.97 -2.67 5.73
CA LEU A 175 3.33 -2.30 6.99
C LEU A 175 4.05 -2.86 8.23
N ARG A 176 4.77 -3.98 8.13
CA ARG A 176 5.58 -4.53 9.23
C ARG A 176 6.90 -3.80 9.47
N LYS A 177 7.30 -2.89 8.58
CA LYS A 177 8.62 -2.24 8.61
C LYS A 177 8.57 -0.73 8.46
N VAL A 178 7.41 -0.17 8.14
CA VAL A 178 7.24 1.24 7.79
C VAL A 178 7.70 2.17 8.92
N ARG A 179 8.40 3.22 8.53
CA ARG A 179 8.87 4.30 9.40
C ARG A 179 8.21 5.62 9.02
N ILE A 180 7.44 6.18 9.94
CA ILE A 180 6.64 7.39 9.74
C ILE A 180 7.30 8.57 10.43
N GLY A 181 7.55 9.67 9.72
CA GLY A 181 7.99 10.93 10.31
C GLY A 181 6.82 11.79 10.77
N ALA A 182 6.64 11.98 12.08
CA ALA A 182 5.68 12.93 12.63
C ALA A 182 6.39 14.28 12.87
N VAL A 183 6.09 15.27 12.03
CA VAL A 183 6.74 16.58 12.01
C VAL A 183 5.87 17.61 12.72
N GLY A 184 6.30 18.06 13.89
CA GLY A 184 5.57 19.00 14.74
C GLY A 184 4.50 18.36 15.59
N ALA A 185 3.69 19.21 16.23
CA ALA A 185 2.60 18.77 17.09
C ALA A 185 1.30 18.65 16.30
N ARG A 186 0.50 17.60 16.60
CA ARG A 186 -0.88 17.50 16.11
C ARG A 186 -1.65 18.79 16.45
N PRO A 187 -2.45 19.36 15.53
CA PRO A 187 -3.33 20.46 15.86
C PRO A 187 -4.19 20.16 17.09
N THR A 188 -4.23 21.09 18.04
CA THR A 188 -4.89 20.89 19.35
C THR A 188 -6.36 20.53 19.20
N ALA A 189 -7.06 21.14 18.24
CA ALA A 189 -8.48 20.91 18.00
C ALA A 189 -8.79 19.51 17.44
N PHE A 190 -7.82 18.86 16.79
CA PHE A 190 -8.06 17.63 16.03
C PHE A 190 -7.79 16.40 16.91
N ASN A 191 -8.61 16.21 17.94
CA ASN A 191 -8.55 14.98 18.75
C ASN A 191 -8.93 13.73 17.95
N THR A 192 -9.60 13.90 16.82
CA THR A 192 -9.98 12.80 15.92
C THR A 192 -8.75 12.05 15.40
N VAL A 193 -7.64 12.73 15.09
CA VAL A 193 -6.41 12.09 14.56
C VAL A 193 -5.44 11.68 15.67
N ARG A 194 -5.95 11.38 16.86
CA ARG A 194 -5.17 10.73 17.92
C ARG A 194 -4.83 9.31 17.49
N TYR A 195 -3.65 8.85 17.88
CA TYR A 195 -3.20 7.50 17.62
C TYR A 195 -2.35 6.98 18.77
N SER A 196 -2.24 5.66 18.88
CA SER A 196 -1.32 5.01 19.82
C SER A 196 -0.07 4.52 19.10
N GLU A 197 1.01 5.27 19.29
CA GLU A 197 2.35 4.89 18.87
C GLU A 197 2.77 3.52 19.44
N LYS A 198 2.32 3.16 20.65
CA LYS A 198 2.60 1.86 21.26
C LYS A 198 1.92 0.70 20.52
N LEU A 199 0.69 0.90 20.04
CA LEU A 199 0.00 -0.11 19.24
C LEU A 199 0.67 -0.26 17.87
N LEU A 200 1.04 0.86 17.24
CA LEU A 200 1.81 0.86 15.99
C LEU A 200 3.15 0.11 16.16
N GLN A 201 3.93 0.44 17.19
CA GLN A 201 5.23 -0.19 17.45
C GLN A 201 5.14 -1.70 17.67
N ARG A 202 4.09 -2.18 18.35
CA ARG A 202 3.83 -3.62 18.54
C ARG A 202 3.53 -4.34 17.22
N ASN A 203 3.10 -3.61 16.19
CA ASN A 203 2.82 -4.13 14.85
C ASN A 203 3.98 -3.88 13.86
N GLY A 204 5.16 -3.46 14.34
CA GLY A 204 6.34 -3.20 13.51
C GLY A 204 6.36 -1.83 12.84
N ILE A 205 5.40 -0.96 13.15
CA ILE A 205 5.28 0.39 12.60
C ILE A 205 5.99 1.36 13.54
N SER A 206 7.04 2.03 13.07
CA SER A 206 7.80 3.00 13.88
C SER A 206 7.34 4.42 13.58
N VAL A 207 7.19 5.24 14.62
CA VAL A 207 6.98 6.68 14.46
C VAL A 207 8.22 7.41 14.95
N THR A 208 8.75 8.31 14.14
CA THR A 208 9.89 9.18 14.47
C THR A 208 9.38 10.61 14.53
N THR A 209 9.41 11.21 15.71
CA THR A 209 8.95 12.58 15.91
C THR A 209 10.08 13.59 15.74
N ILE A 210 9.80 14.75 15.17
CA ILE A 210 10.70 15.92 15.19
C ILE A 210 9.90 17.16 15.56
N ASP A 211 10.48 18.02 16.40
CA ASP A 211 9.83 19.28 16.75
C ASP A 211 9.80 20.22 15.54
N LEU A 212 8.68 20.92 15.34
CA LEU A 212 8.55 21.83 14.20
C LEU A 212 9.61 22.94 14.25
N SER A 213 10.02 23.39 15.44
CA SER A 213 11.06 24.43 15.60
C SER A 213 12.42 24.00 15.07
N GLU A 214 12.76 22.71 15.08
CA GLU A 214 14.00 22.20 14.48
C GLU A 214 13.96 22.33 12.95
N ILE A 215 12.84 21.97 12.34
CA ILE A 215 12.60 22.14 10.90
C ILE A 215 12.69 23.61 10.51
N LEU A 216 11.96 24.49 11.21
CA LEU A 216 11.94 25.92 10.92
C LEU A 216 13.31 26.58 11.18
N GLY A 217 13.98 26.18 12.26
CA GLY A 217 15.29 26.69 12.63
C GLY A 217 16.35 26.33 11.60
N ASN A 218 16.35 25.09 11.09
CA ASN A 218 17.24 24.67 10.02
C ASN A 218 16.88 25.31 8.69
N ALA A 219 15.60 25.42 8.35
CA ALA A 219 15.17 26.10 7.14
C ALA A 219 15.62 27.57 7.17
N ASN A 220 15.49 28.27 8.30
CA ASN A 220 15.92 29.66 8.44
C ASN A 220 17.42 29.89 8.22
N LYS A 221 18.28 28.88 8.39
CA LYS A 221 19.72 28.97 8.10
C LYS A 221 20.03 28.96 6.60
N LEU A 222 19.13 28.43 5.77
CA LEU A 222 19.30 28.35 4.32
C LEU A 222 19.02 29.69 3.64
N THR A 223 19.63 29.92 2.48
CA THR A 223 19.46 31.11 1.66
C THR A 223 18.98 30.76 0.25
N ALA A 224 18.44 31.74 -0.48
CA ALA A 224 18.05 31.56 -1.88
C ALA A 224 19.25 31.22 -2.80
N ASN A 225 20.48 31.46 -2.34
CA ASN A 225 21.68 31.22 -3.12
C ASN A 225 22.21 29.79 -2.98
N ASP A 226 21.77 29.05 -1.97
CA ASP A 226 22.20 27.68 -1.73
C ASP A 226 21.73 26.78 -2.86
N GLN A 227 22.62 25.89 -3.33
CA GLN A 227 22.32 25.04 -4.48
C GLN A 227 21.11 24.12 -4.21
N SER A 228 21.02 23.54 -3.01
CA SER A 228 19.89 22.70 -2.60
C SER A 228 18.55 23.43 -2.68
N VAL A 229 18.51 24.72 -2.35
CA VAL A 229 17.29 25.55 -2.44
C VAL A 229 16.94 25.84 -3.89
N LYS A 230 17.94 26.15 -4.74
CA LYS A 230 17.72 26.34 -6.19
C LYS A 230 17.17 25.09 -6.86
N ASP A 231 17.73 23.93 -6.55
CA ASP A 231 17.28 22.64 -7.09
C ASP A 231 15.81 22.34 -6.70
N LYS A 232 15.40 22.71 -5.47
CA LYS A 232 13.99 22.57 -5.03
C LYS A 232 13.08 23.57 -5.74
N LEU A 233 13.51 24.82 -5.94
CA LEU A 233 12.74 25.81 -6.70
C LEU A 233 12.49 25.35 -8.13
N GLU A 234 13.51 24.82 -8.81
CA GLU A 234 13.36 24.26 -10.17
C GLU A 234 12.32 23.14 -10.20
N LYS A 235 12.35 22.24 -9.21
CA LYS A 235 11.34 21.17 -9.07
C LYS A 235 9.93 21.72 -8.85
N ILE A 236 9.77 22.74 -8.01
CA ILE A 236 8.47 23.39 -7.77
C ILE A 236 7.92 24.00 -9.07
N HIS A 237 8.76 24.73 -9.81
CA HIS A 237 8.38 25.34 -11.09
C HIS A 237 8.03 24.31 -12.17
N ALA A 238 8.72 23.17 -12.20
CA ALA A 238 8.40 22.07 -13.10
C ALA A 238 7.10 21.33 -12.69
N TYR A 239 6.76 21.35 -11.41
CA TYR A 239 5.64 20.59 -10.86
C TYR A 239 4.29 21.25 -11.14
N THR A 240 4.14 22.55 -10.89
CA THR A 240 2.87 23.27 -11.05
C THR A 240 3.07 24.73 -11.43
N SER A 241 2.03 25.35 -12.02
CA SER A 241 1.98 26.80 -12.16
C SER A 241 2.01 27.47 -10.79
N THR A 242 2.93 28.42 -10.59
CA THR A 242 3.06 29.14 -9.31
C THR A 242 2.05 30.28 -9.16
N GLY A 243 1.23 30.55 -10.19
CA GLY A 243 0.16 31.55 -10.15
C GLY A 243 0.64 32.93 -9.68
N LYS A 244 -0.03 33.48 -8.66
CA LYS A 244 0.30 34.77 -8.04
C LYS A 244 1.23 34.65 -6.84
N THR A 245 1.89 33.50 -6.64
CA THR A 245 2.74 33.27 -5.47
C THR A 245 4.00 34.13 -5.55
N PRO A 246 4.29 34.98 -4.54
CA PRO A 246 5.50 35.79 -4.52
C PRO A 246 6.78 34.93 -4.49
N SER A 247 7.85 35.41 -5.14
CA SER A 247 9.13 34.68 -5.22
C SER A 247 9.71 34.34 -3.84
N GLU A 248 9.60 35.27 -2.88
CA GLU A 248 10.02 35.03 -1.49
C GLU A 248 9.29 33.84 -0.83
N LYS A 249 8.01 33.63 -1.14
CA LYS A 249 7.22 32.50 -0.62
C LYS A 249 7.64 31.19 -1.27
N LEU A 250 7.99 31.20 -2.56
CA LEU A 250 8.57 30.05 -3.24
C LEU A 250 9.90 29.64 -2.62
N VAL A 251 10.78 30.62 -2.32
CA VAL A 251 12.05 30.36 -1.63
C VAL A 251 11.79 29.78 -0.24
N GLN A 252 10.83 30.31 0.52
CA GLN A 252 10.46 29.77 1.83
C GLN A 252 10.03 28.29 1.75
N ILE A 253 9.15 27.95 0.80
CA ILE A 253 8.70 26.57 0.56
C ILE A 253 9.87 25.68 0.17
N ALA A 254 10.72 26.12 -0.77
CA ALA A 254 11.89 25.36 -1.20
C ALA A 254 12.87 25.07 -0.06
N LYS A 255 13.07 26.01 0.87
CA LYS A 255 13.88 25.80 2.07
C LYS A 255 13.28 24.76 3.01
N LEU A 256 11.95 24.71 3.17
CA LEU A 256 11.29 23.64 3.91
C LEU A 256 11.49 22.28 3.23
N ASP A 257 11.34 22.22 1.90
CA ASP A 257 11.53 20.99 1.13
C ASP A 257 12.94 20.40 1.24
N VAL A 258 13.96 21.24 1.40
CA VAL A 258 15.34 20.80 1.66
C VAL A 258 15.39 20.09 3.01
N VAL A 259 14.98 20.77 4.08
CA VAL A 259 15.10 20.24 5.45
C VAL A 259 14.21 19.03 5.69
N LEU A 260 13.00 18.99 5.10
CA LEU A 260 12.13 17.83 5.16
C LEU A 260 12.76 16.62 4.44
N ALA A 261 13.41 16.83 3.30
CA ALA A 261 14.11 15.76 2.61
C ALA A 261 15.31 15.23 3.40
N GLU A 262 16.08 16.12 4.03
CA GLU A 262 17.17 15.73 4.94
C GLU A 262 16.66 14.90 6.13
N PHE A 263 15.53 15.30 6.73
CA PHE A 263 14.91 14.55 7.83
C PHE A 263 14.46 13.15 7.40
N VAL A 264 13.81 13.05 6.23
CA VAL A 264 13.38 11.79 5.61
C VAL A 264 14.58 10.87 5.37
N GLU A 265 15.64 11.37 4.75
CA GLU A 265 16.83 10.60 4.43
C GLU A 265 17.58 10.16 5.71
N ALA A 266 17.82 11.08 6.64
CA ALA A 266 18.57 10.81 7.87
C ALA A 266 17.91 9.74 8.76
N ASN A 267 16.58 9.58 8.67
CA ASN A 267 15.82 8.64 9.49
C ASN A 267 15.27 7.44 8.71
N ALA A 268 15.61 7.33 7.42
CA ALA A 268 15.09 6.32 6.50
C ALA A 268 13.56 6.21 6.58
N LEU A 269 12.86 7.34 6.41
CA LEU A 269 11.41 7.42 6.52
C LEU A 269 10.75 7.02 5.20
N ASP A 270 9.68 6.23 5.31
CA ASP A 270 8.85 5.84 4.17
C ASP A 270 7.76 6.86 3.88
N CYS A 271 7.37 7.64 4.90
CA CYS A 271 6.25 8.57 4.82
C CYS A 271 6.29 9.61 5.94
N THR A 272 5.49 10.67 5.83
CA THR A 272 5.45 11.77 6.81
C THR A 272 4.03 12.23 7.14
N ALA A 273 3.86 12.81 8.32
CA ALA A 273 2.65 13.49 8.75
C ALA A 273 3.07 14.83 9.36
N ILE A 274 2.61 15.95 8.81
CA ILE A 274 3.18 17.27 9.09
C ILE A 274 2.14 18.17 9.77
N GLN A 275 2.58 18.92 10.78
CA GLN A 275 1.84 20.02 11.36
C GLN A 275 1.74 21.15 10.33
N CYS A 276 0.78 21.04 9.44
CA CYS A 276 0.60 21.97 8.34
C CYS A 276 -0.04 23.30 8.77
N TRP A 277 -0.66 23.38 9.96
CA TRP A 277 -1.21 24.61 10.52
C TRP A 277 -1.27 24.60 12.07
N THR A 278 -1.43 25.75 12.73
CA THR A 278 -1.22 27.12 12.22
C THR A 278 0.22 27.61 12.42
N SER A 279 1.03 26.86 13.19
CA SER A 279 2.37 27.29 13.61
C SER A 279 3.27 27.60 12.41
N LEU A 280 3.16 26.82 11.34
CA LEU A 280 3.90 27.05 10.10
C LEU A 280 3.61 28.43 9.50
N GLN A 281 2.34 28.82 9.40
CA GLN A 281 1.95 30.11 8.83
C GLN A 281 2.36 31.27 9.74
N GLN A 282 2.16 31.14 11.05
CA GLN A 282 2.45 32.21 12.00
C GLN A 282 3.95 32.45 12.18
N ASN A 283 4.76 31.39 12.17
CA ASN A 283 6.19 31.48 12.49
C ASN A 283 7.10 31.46 11.25
N TYR A 284 6.60 31.02 10.09
CA TYR A 284 7.40 30.88 8.88
C TYR A 284 6.75 31.52 7.64
N GLY A 285 5.41 31.59 7.58
CA GLY A 285 4.70 32.41 6.62
C GLY A 285 4.38 31.75 5.27
N CYS A 286 4.29 30.43 5.21
CA CYS A 286 3.82 29.70 4.03
C CYS A 286 3.08 28.41 4.39
N ASN A 287 2.51 27.75 3.38
CA ASN A 287 1.94 26.41 3.46
C ASN A 287 2.90 25.36 2.90
N VAL A 288 2.98 24.22 3.59
CA VAL A 288 3.78 23.04 3.19
C VAL A 288 3.04 22.11 2.20
N CYS A 289 1.85 22.49 1.74
CA CYS A 289 1.00 21.60 0.95
C CYS A 289 1.62 21.20 -0.40
N THR A 290 2.33 22.12 -1.06
CA THR A 290 3.06 21.81 -2.31
C THR A 290 4.14 20.75 -2.07
N SER A 291 4.89 20.87 -0.97
CA SER A 291 5.89 19.89 -0.54
C SER A 291 5.27 18.52 -0.34
N MET A 292 4.17 18.44 0.41
CA MET A 292 3.46 17.19 0.70
C MET A 292 2.89 16.54 -0.56
N SER A 293 2.38 17.35 -1.49
CA SER A 293 1.91 16.90 -2.80
C SER A 293 3.04 16.30 -3.62
N MET A 294 4.17 16.99 -3.73
CA MET A 294 5.35 16.50 -4.46
C MET A 294 5.92 15.22 -3.83
N MET A 295 5.95 15.13 -2.50
CA MET A 295 6.37 13.92 -1.79
C MET A 295 5.43 12.75 -2.14
N SER A 296 4.11 12.97 -2.05
CA SER A 296 3.11 11.93 -2.33
C SER A 296 3.11 11.48 -3.80
N GLU A 297 3.34 12.40 -4.75
CA GLU A 297 3.52 12.07 -6.17
C GLU A 297 4.73 11.14 -6.39
N ASN A 298 5.80 11.33 -5.62
CA ASN A 298 7.01 10.52 -5.68
C ASN A 298 6.96 9.26 -4.79
N MET A 299 5.75 8.77 -4.48
CA MET A 299 5.52 7.56 -3.67
C MET A 299 6.10 7.64 -2.24
N LEU A 300 6.20 8.86 -1.69
CA LEU A 300 6.54 9.12 -0.30
C LEU A 300 5.36 9.89 0.35
N PRO A 301 4.32 9.18 0.83
CA PRO A 301 3.06 9.83 1.20
C PRO A 301 3.27 10.78 2.37
N SER A 302 2.65 11.96 2.25
CA SER A 302 2.76 13.02 3.25
C SER A 302 1.39 13.61 3.57
N ALA A 303 0.98 13.50 4.84
CA ALA A 303 -0.34 13.91 5.29
C ALA A 303 -0.31 15.19 6.13
N CYS A 304 -1.45 15.87 6.14
CA CYS A 304 -1.70 17.05 6.94
C CYS A 304 -1.99 16.70 8.42
N GLU A 305 -2.03 17.72 9.28
CA GLU A 305 -2.43 17.67 10.69
C GLU A 305 -1.71 16.65 11.59
N VAL A 306 -0.51 16.22 11.19
CA VAL A 306 0.20 15.11 11.85
C VAL A 306 -0.68 13.86 11.95
N ASP A 307 -1.51 13.62 10.93
CA ASP A 307 -2.38 12.45 10.85
C ASP A 307 -1.59 11.19 10.47
N VAL A 308 -0.94 10.59 11.47
CA VAL A 308 -0.06 9.43 11.32
C VAL A 308 -0.80 8.20 10.78
N THR A 309 -2.02 7.92 11.25
CA THR A 309 -2.79 6.76 10.77
C THR A 309 -3.38 7.00 9.39
N GLY A 310 -3.68 8.25 9.03
CA GLY A 310 -3.95 8.68 7.66
C GLY A 310 -2.77 8.44 6.73
N THR A 311 -1.56 8.88 7.11
CA THR A 311 -0.33 8.60 6.34
C THR A 311 -0.08 7.11 6.17
N LEU A 312 -0.26 6.31 7.23
CA LEU A 312 -0.12 4.86 7.17
C LEU A 312 -1.09 4.25 6.14
N THR A 313 -2.30 4.78 6.07
CA THR A 313 -3.31 4.36 5.09
C THR A 313 -2.89 4.75 3.66
N MET A 314 -2.37 5.96 3.46
CA MET A 314 -1.83 6.40 2.16
C MET A 314 -0.72 5.47 1.66
N TYR A 315 0.20 5.10 2.56
CA TYR A 315 1.29 4.18 2.27
C TYR A 315 0.81 2.77 1.91
N ALA A 316 -0.13 2.22 2.69
CA ALA A 316 -0.73 0.91 2.39
C ALA A 316 -1.36 0.87 0.99
N MET A 317 -2.13 1.91 0.63
CA MET A 317 -2.77 2.00 -0.68
C MET A 317 -1.77 2.17 -1.81
N GLN A 318 -0.70 2.95 -1.60
CA GLN A 318 0.39 3.10 -2.57
C GLN A 318 1.11 1.76 -2.83
N LEU A 319 1.33 0.96 -1.80
CA LEU A 319 1.91 -0.39 -1.94
C LEU A 319 0.99 -1.35 -2.69
N ALA A 320 -0.32 -1.24 -2.47
CA ALA A 320 -1.31 -2.09 -3.12
C ALA A 320 -1.48 -1.76 -4.60
N SER A 321 -1.54 -0.47 -4.95
CA SER A 321 -1.85 0.00 -6.31
C SER A 321 -0.63 0.33 -7.17
N GLY A 322 0.50 0.68 -6.55
CA GLY A 322 1.65 1.26 -7.24
C GLY A 322 1.43 2.70 -7.73
N SER A 323 0.41 3.40 -7.24
CA SER A 323 0.06 4.78 -7.61
C SER A 323 -0.12 5.69 -6.39
N PRO A 324 0.06 7.01 -6.52
CA PRO A 324 -0.10 7.95 -5.40
C PRO A 324 -1.46 7.88 -4.71
N SER A 325 -1.46 8.16 -3.40
CA SER A 325 -2.67 8.30 -2.58
C SER A 325 -2.79 9.74 -2.06
N ALA A 326 -3.99 10.13 -1.64
CA ALA A 326 -4.24 11.45 -1.06
C ALA A 326 -5.07 11.33 0.22
N LEU A 327 -4.70 12.09 1.26
CA LEU A 327 -5.54 12.30 2.44
C LEU A 327 -6.59 13.37 2.11
N VAL A 328 -7.86 13.06 2.39
CA VAL A 328 -9.01 13.90 2.08
C VAL A 328 -10.01 13.88 3.22
N ASP A 329 -10.93 14.83 3.23
CA ASP A 329 -12.06 14.87 4.15
C ASP A 329 -13.27 14.18 3.52
N TRP A 330 -13.98 13.37 4.31
CA TRP A 330 -15.41 13.16 4.06
C TRP A 330 -16.12 14.51 4.31
N ASN A 331 -16.42 15.24 3.24
CA ASN A 331 -17.04 16.55 3.33
C ASN A 331 -18.56 16.43 3.11
N ASN A 332 -19.17 17.39 2.41
CA ASN A 332 -20.62 17.46 2.24
C ASN A 332 -21.18 16.45 1.23
N ASN A 333 -22.50 16.24 1.31
CA ASN A 333 -23.26 15.61 0.22
C ASN A 333 -23.02 16.35 -1.10
N TYR A 334 -23.11 15.62 -2.21
CA TYR A 334 -23.17 16.25 -3.53
C TYR A 334 -24.63 16.55 -3.89
N ALA A 335 -25.06 17.77 -3.58
CA ALA A 335 -26.45 18.20 -3.74
C ALA A 335 -27.43 17.24 -3.02
N ASP A 336 -28.40 16.71 -3.75
CA ASP A 336 -29.47 15.82 -3.31
C ASP A 336 -29.24 14.34 -3.71
N ASP A 337 -28.04 13.99 -4.23
CA ASP A 337 -27.68 12.62 -4.56
C ASP A 337 -27.11 11.89 -3.32
N ASP A 338 -27.93 11.02 -2.73
CA ASP A 338 -27.58 10.24 -1.53
C ASP A 338 -26.43 9.24 -1.72
N THR A 339 -26.00 9.00 -2.97
CA THR A 339 -24.88 8.11 -3.32
C THR A 339 -23.57 8.87 -3.52
N LYS A 340 -23.61 10.21 -3.51
CA LYS A 340 -22.44 11.04 -3.81
C LYS A 340 -22.08 12.00 -2.69
N CYS A 341 -20.78 12.21 -2.53
CA CYS A 341 -20.22 13.19 -1.61
C CYS A 341 -19.07 13.98 -2.25
N VAL A 342 -18.74 15.09 -1.62
CA VAL A 342 -17.55 15.88 -1.91
C VAL A 342 -16.38 15.33 -1.12
N LEU A 343 -15.27 15.07 -1.80
CA LEU A 343 -13.96 14.92 -1.18
C LEU A 343 -13.23 16.25 -1.30
N PHE A 344 -12.62 16.69 -0.21
CA PHE A 344 -11.94 17.98 -0.14
C PHE A 344 -10.68 17.90 0.72
N HIS A 345 -9.67 18.70 0.38
CA HIS A 345 -8.64 19.10 1.33
C HIS A 345 -8.05 20.45 0.92
N CYS A 346 -7.38 21.12 1.86
CA CYS A 346 -6.82 22.46 1.66
C CYS A 346 -5.75 22.58 0.55
N GLY A 347 -5.18 21.49 0.03
CA GLY A 347 -4.26 21.58 -1.12
C GLY A 347 -3.05 20.63 -1.15
N ASN A 348 -3.12 19.45 -0.53
CA ASN A 348 -1.99 18.51 -0.37
C ASN A 348 -2.00 17.33 -1.36
N TRP A 349 -2.92 17.25 -2.31
CA TRP A 349 -3.06 16.05 -3.15
C TRP A 349 -1.96 15.98 -4.21
N ALA A 350 -1.50 14.77 -4.51
CA ALA A 350 -0.53 14.51 -5.57
C ALA A 350 -1.05 14.98 -6.95
N LYS A 351 -0.15 15.44 -7.82
CA LYS A 351 -0.49 15.99 -9.15
C LYS A 351 -1.20 14.98 -10.04
N SER A 352 -0.96 13.68 -9.84
CA SER A 352 -1.69 12.60 -10.50
C SER A 352 -3.21 12.68 -10.33
N PHE A 353 -3.70 13.34 -9.26
CA PHE A 353 -5.13 13.60 -9.05
C PHE A 353 -5.62 14.92 -9.65
N LEU A 354 -4.74 15.80 -10.13
CA LEU A 354 -5.02 17.21 -10.39
C LEU A 354 -4.45 17.65 -11.75
N PRO A 355 -5.12 17.32 -12.88
CA PRO A 355 -4.63 17.70 -14.20
C PRO A 355 -4.58 19.23 -14.40
N ASP A 356 -5.37 19.99 -13.65
CA ASP A 356 -5.46 21.46 -13.67
C ASP A 356 -4.74 22.14 -12.48
N ILE A 357 -3.80 21.42 -11.85
CA ILE A 357 -3.08 21.87 -10.64
C ILE A 357 -2.46 23.27 -10.79
N THR A 358 -2.76 24.16 -9.83
CA THR A 358 -2.10 25.45 -9.67
C THR A 358 -1.79 25.74 -8.21
N MET A 359 -0.66 26.37 -7.94
CA MET A 359 -0.38 26.92 -6.62
C MET A 359 -1.27 28.13 -6.34
N SER A 360 -1.75 28.21 -5.11
CA SER A 360 -2.67 29.22 -4.59
C SER A 360 -2.38 29.49 -3.09
N THR A 361 -3.32 30.17 -2.47
CA THR A 361 -3.41 30.39 -1.01
C THR A 361 -4.38 29.39 -0.40
N ALA A 362 -4.46 29.29 0.94
CA ALA A 362 -5.50 28.52 1.63
C ALA A 362 -6.57 29.48 2.19
N PRO A 363 -7.70 29.71 1.49
CA PRO A 363 -8.62 30.80 1.83
C PRO A 363 -9.22 30.69 3.23
N ILE A 364 -9.57 29.47 3.68
CA ILE A 364 -10.12 29.24 5.02
C ILE A 364 -9.13 29.68 6.10
N LEU A 365 -7.89 29.20 6.02
CA LEU A 365 -6.84 29.55 6.97
C LEU A 365 -6.49 31.04 6.89
N GLY A 366 -6.47 31.60 5.68
CA GLY A 366 -6.20 33.01 5.42
C GLY A 366 -7.15 33.97 6.13
N THR A 367 -8.39 33.55 6.43
CA THR A 367 -9.33 34.36 7.24
C THR A 367 -8.85 34.61 8.67
N THR A 368 -7.95 33.77 9.18
CA THR A 368 -7.47 33.82 10.57
C THR A 368 -6.01 34.30 10.65
N VAL A 369 -5.15 33.86 9.74
CA VAL A 369 -3.69 34.15 9.79
C VAL A 369 -3.19 35.11 8.72
N GLY A 370 -4.10 35.65 7.88
CA GLY A 370 -3.75 36.50 6.74
C GLY A 370 -3.41 35.68 5.49
N THR A 371 -4.00 36.07 4.36
CA THR A 371 -3.81 35.39 3.06
C THR A 371 -2.34 35.31 2.65
N GLU A 372 -1.58 36.36 2.94
CA GLU A 372 -0.15 36.49 2.67
C GLU A 372 0.72 35.44 3.35
N ASN A 373 0.22 34.78 4.40
CA ASN A 373 0.92 33.72 5.12
C ASN A 373 0.53 32.31 4.66
N THR A 374 -0.34 32.17 3.66
CA THR A 374 -0.93 30.87 3.26
C THR A 374 -0.58 30.43 1.85
N TYR A 375 0.35 31.13 1.18
CA TYR A 375 0.86 30.72 -0.12
C TYR A 375 1.52 29.33 -0.06
N GLY A 376 1.31 28.52 -1.09
CA GLY A 376 1.84 27.15 -1.19
C GLY A 376 0.80 26.04 -1.08
N ALA A 377 -0.48 26.40 -0.92
CA ALA A 377 -1.59 25.48 -1.14
C ALA A 377 -1.75 25.17 -2.64
N LEU A 378 -2.29 23.99 -2.97
CA LEU A 378 -2.63 23.65 -4.35
C LEU A 378 -4.14 23.71 -4.55
N ASP A 379 -4.55 24.23 -5.70
CA ASP A 379 -5.93 24.18 -6.20
C ASP A 379 -5.99 23.24 -7.40
N GLY A 380 -7.08 22.49 -7.53
CA GLY A 380 -7.34 21.66 -8.69
C GLY A 380 -8.51 20.71 -8.44
N ARG A 381 -9.03 20.14 -9.52
CA ARG A 381 -10.16 19.23 -9.48
C ARG A 381 -9.80 17.88 -10.08
N THR A 382 -10.13 16.82 -9.35
CA THR A 382 -9.94 15.47 -9.83
C THR A 382 -11.01 15.08 -10.86
N PRO A 383 -10.62 14.52 -12.03
CA PRO A 383 -11.56 14.00 -13.01
C PRO A 383 -12.12 12.64 -12.59
N ALA A 384 -12.99 12.06 -13.41
CA ALA A 384 -13.47 10.71 -13.17
C ALA A 384 -12.33 9.67 -13.19
N MET A 385 -12.29 8.82 -12.16
CA MET A 385 -11.25 7.80 -11.95
C MET A 385 -11.81 6.66 -11.08
N PRO A 386 -11.25 5.44 -11.13
CA PRO A 386 -11.54 4.42 -10.11
C PRO A 386 -11.14 4.94 -8.73
N LEU A 387 -11.92 4.58 -7.71
CA LEU A 387 -11.65 4.94 -6.32
C LEU A 387 -11.55 3.69 -5.45
N THR A 388 -10.43 3.57 -4.74
CA THR A 388 -10.34 2.83 -3.48
C THR A 388 -10.24 3.85 -2.37
N TYR A 389 -11.08 3.72 -1.34
CA TYR A 389 -11.05 4.58 -0.17
C TYR A 389 -10.89 3.76 1.10
N GLY A 390 -10.50 4.40 2.19
CA GLY A 390 -10.37 3.73 3.46
C GLY A 390 -9.57 4.49 4.51
N ARG A 391 -9.48 3.87 5.68
CA ARG A 391 -8.82 4.40 6.87
C ARG A 391 -8.33 3.26 7.74
N ILE A 392 -7.06 3.31 8.12
CA ILE A 392 -6.49 2.59 9.26
C ILE A 392 -6.60 3.50 10.47
N SER A 393 -6.92 2.94 11.63
CA SER A 393 -6.99 3.64 12.90
C SER A 393 -6.50 2.75 14.05
N THR A 394 -6.14 3.37 15.18
CA THR A 394 -5.82 2.64 16.42
C THR A 394 -6.99 2.76 17.39
N ASP A 395 -7.47 1.62 17.87
CA ASP A 395 -8.50 1.56 18.91
C ASP A 395 -7.85 1.29 20.27
N ASP A 396 -7.54 2.36 20.98
CA ASP A 396 -6.84 2.30 22.27
C ASP A 396 -7.68 1.64 23.37
N PHE A 397 -9.01 1.67 23.26
CA PHE A 397 -9.90 1.03 24.22
C PHE A 397 -9.83 -0.49 24.11
N ASN A 398 -9.72 -0.99 22.88
CA ASN A 398 -9.64 -2.42 22.59
C ASN A 398 -8.19 -2.93 22.44
N GLY A 399 -7.21 -2.03 22.38
CA GLY A 399 -5.80 -2.36 22.19
C GLY A 399 -5.48 -2.93 20.81
N THR A 400 -6.24 -2.56 19.78
CA THR A 400 -6.16 -3.11 18.42
C THR A 400 -5.90 -2.04 17.37
N ILE A 401 -5.41 -2.47 16.20
CA ILE A 401 -5.48 -1.68 14.97
C ILE A 401 -6.71 -2.17 14.21
N LYS A 402 -7.50 -1.22 13.70
CA LYS A 402 -8.69 -1.51 12.89
C LYS A 402 -8.69 -0.68 11.62
N ALA A 403 -9.41 -1.15 10.61
CA ALA A 403 -9.54 -0.46 9.34
C ALA A 403 -10.94 -0.57 8.76
N TYR A 404 -11.30 0.39 7.92
CA TYR A 404 -12.32 0.21 6.91
C TYR A 404 -11.77 0.55 5.53
N ILE A 405 -12.25 -0.14 4.52
CA ILE A 405 -11.85 0.00 3.13
C ILE A 405 -13.04 -0.28 2.23
N GLY A 406 -13.07 0.32 1.06
CA GLY A 406 -14.11 0.08 0.07
C GLY A 406 -13.75 0.67 -1.28
N GLU A 407 -14.63 0.46 -2.25
CA GLU A 407 -14.43 0.95 -3.60
C GLU A 407 -15.62 1.82 -4.05
N GLY A 408 -15.34 2.74 -4.96
CA GLY A 408 -16.32 3.64 -5.56
C GLY A 408 -15.78 4.24 -6.85
N GLU A 409 -16.33 5.36 -7.27
CA GLU A 409 -15.84 6.10 -8.43
C GLU A 409 -15.67 7.58 -8.09
N LEU A 410 -14.60 8.21 -8.57
CA LEU A 410 -14.59 9.65 -8.71
C LEU A 410 -15.34 10.00 -10.00
N THR A 411 -16.12 11.07 -10.00
CA THR A 411 -17.01 11.42 -11.12
C THR A 411 -16.65 12.75 -11.77
N ASN A 412 -17.17 12.97 -12.99
CA ASN A 412 -16.98 14.22 -13.74
C ASN A 412 -17.97 15.33 -13.33
N ASP A 413 -18.67 15.17 -12.21
CA ASP A 413 -19.63 16.13 -11.68
C ASP A 413 -18.98 17.49 -11.37
N ALA A 414 -19.66 18.57 -11.77
CA ALA A 414 -19.12 19.92 -11.63
C ALA A 414 -19.08 20.34 -10.16
N LEU A 415 -17.91 20.81 -9.70
CA LEU A 415 -17.72 21.28 -8.33
C LEU A 415 -16.92 22.58 -8.33
N LYS A 416 -17.62 23.69 -8.13
CA LYS A 416 -17.06 25.05 -8.13
C LYS A 416 -16.75 25.49 -6.70
N THR A 417 -15.55 25.18 -6.24
CA THR A 417 -14.98 25.69 -4.99
C THR A 417 -13.45 25.79 -5.14
N PHE A 418 -12.74 26.16 -4.09
CA PHE A 418 -11.28 26.25 -4.03
C PHE A 418 -10.67 24.94 -3.51
N GLY A 419 -9.33 24.89 -3.36
CA GLY A 419 -8.59 23.76 -2.81
C GLY A 419 -8.55 22.56 -3.73
N ASN A 420 -8.14 21.41 -3.19
CA ASN A 420 -8.24 20.15 -3.91
C ASN A 420 -9.58 19.50 -3.63
N ARG A 421 -10.24 19.07 -4.70
CA ARG A 421 -11.65 18.67 -4.66
C ARG A 421 -11.98 17.58 -5.67
N ALA A 422 -12.88 16.70 -5.28
CA ALA A 422 -13.46 15.68 -6.14
C ALA A 422 -14.92 15.41 -5.74
N VAL A 423 -15.67 14.80 -6.63
CA VAL A 423 -16.96 14.19 -6.30
C VAL A 423 -16.77 12.69 -6.34
N ALA A 424 -17.16 11.99 -5.28
CA ALA A 424 -17.09 10.55 -5.17
C ALA A 424 -18.50 9.96 -5.14
N GLN A 425 -18.70 8.87 -5.88
CA GLN A 425 -19.88 8.03 -5.85
C GLN A 425 -19.55 6.71 -5.17
N ILE A 426 -20.34 6.35 -4.15
CA ILE A 426 -20.11 5.20 -3.30
C ILE A 426 -21.42 4.42 -3.15
N ASN A 427 -21.36 3.11 -3.39
CA ASN A 427 -22.48 2.22 -3.13
C ASN A 427 -22.81 2.23 -1.63
N ASP A 428 -24.09 2.35 -1.27
CA ASP A 428 -24.54 2.47 0.13
C ASP A 428 -23.70 3.45 0.98
N LEU A 429 -23.47 4.66 0.45
CA LEU A 429 -22.77 5.74 1.16
C LEU A 429 -23.36 5.99 2.57
N GLN A 430 -24.68 5.89 2.71
CA GLN A 430 -25.36 6.11 3.99
C GLN A 430 -25.04 5.01 5.01
N GLY A 431 -24.95 3.74 4.58
CA GLY A 431 -24.47 2.64 5.41
C GLY A 431 -23.01 2.85 5.84
N LEU A 432 -22.14 3.22 4.89
CA LEU A 432 -20.73 3.52 5.18
C LEU A 432 -20.60 4.63 6.23
N MET A 433 -21.27 5.77 6.04
CA MET A 433 -21.13 6.92 6.96
C MET A 433 -21.66 6.58 8.37
N LYS A 434 -22.73 5.77 8.48
CA LYS A 434 -23.19 5.25 9.77
C LYS A 434 -22.15 4.34 10.41
N TYR A 435 -21.49 3.49 9.63
CA TYR A 435 -20.42 2.61 10.12
C TYR A 435 -19.23 3.44 10.63
N VAL A 436 -18.73 4.39 9.85
CA VAL A 436 -17.63 5.30 10.21
C VAL A 436 -17.92 5.99 11.54
N CYS A 437 -19.10 6.60 11.68
CA CYS A 437 -19.49 7.33 12.88
C CYS A 437 -19.67 6.42 14.11
N ARG A 438 -20.30 5.25 13.95
CA ARG A 438 -20.58 4.33 15.08
C ARG A 438 -19.34 3.61 15.59
N ASN A 439 -18.32 3.47 14.74
CA ASN A 439 -17.08 2.76 15.10
C ASN A 439 -15.93 3.72 15.41
N GLY A 440 -16.19 5.03 15.50
CA GLY A 440 -15.21 6.01 15.98
C GLY A 440 -14.02 6.22 15.04
N PHE A 441 -14.25 6.11 13.72
CA PHE A 441 -13.24 6.46 12.73
C PHE A 441 -13.12 7.98 12.57
N GLU A 442 -11.96 8.39 12.06
CA GLU A 442 -11.62 9.80 11.84
C GLU A 442 -12.40 10.39 10.66
N HIS A 443 -12.47 11.73 10.62
CA HIS A 443 -13.10 12.47 9.51
C HIS A 443 -12.28 12.40 8.22
N HIS A 444 -10.97 12.24 8.35
CA HIS A 444 -10.09 12.00 7.22
C HIS A 444 -10.27 10.58 6.68
N VAL A 445 -10.28 10.49 5.36
CA VAL A 445 -10.20 9.25 4.60
C VAL A 445 -9.07 9.37 3.59
N VAL A 446 -8.51 8.25 3.17
CA VAL A 446 -7.56 8.22 2.06
C VAL A 446 -8.27 7.79 0.80
N MET A 447 -7.95 8.44 -0.32
CA MET A 447 -8.32 8.00 -1.66
C MET A 447 -7.10 7.55 -2.46
N ASN A 448 -7.29 6.53 -3.29
CA ASN A 448 -6.32 6.05 -4.26
C ASN A 448 -7.03 5.75 -5.59
N ALA A 449 -6.37 6.07 -6.71
CA ALA A 449 -6.92 5.92 -8.06
C ALA A 449 -6.86 4.46 -8.55
N SER A 450 -7.53 3.54 -7.85
CA SER A 450 -7.46 2.10 -8.12
C SER A 450 -8.70 1.34 -7.63
N LYS A 451 -8.70 0.01 -7.84
CA LYS A 451 -9.67 -0.95 -7.29
C LYS A 451 -8.89 -2.05 -6.57
N THR A 452 -8.43 -1.73 -5.35
CA THR A 452 -7.49 -2.55 -4.57
C THR A 452 -8.01 -2.90 -3.17
N ALA A 453 -9.30 -2.71 -2.89
CA ALA A 453 -9.84 -2.98 -1.56
C ALA A 453 -9.68 -4.46 -1.16
N GLY A 454 -9.88 -5.39 -2.09
CA GLY A 454 -9.65 -6.82 -1.83
C GLY A 454 -8.21 -7.15 -1.41
N ILE A 455 -7.22 -6.52 -2.04
CA ILE A 455 -5.79 -6.68 -1.71
C ILE A 455 -5.50 -6.17 -0.29
N LEU A 456 -6.02 -4.99 0.05
CA LEU A 456 -5.84 -4.38 1.36
C LEU A 456 -6.52 -5.22 2.45
N LYS A 457 -7.74 -5.71 2.19
CA LYS A 457 -8.48 -6.58 3.11
C LYS A 457 -7.68 -7.84 3.42
N GLU A 458 -7.22 -8.52 2.37
CA GLU A 458 -6.44 -9.75 2.50
C GLU A 458 -5.16 -9.51 3.29
N ALA A 459 -4.41 -8.45 2.99
CA ALA A 459 -3.19 -8.11 3.72
C ALA A 459 -3.46 -7.80 5.21
N MET A 460 -4.42 -6.93 5.50
CA MET A 460 -4.69 -6.44 6.86
C MET A 460 -5.35 -7.50 7.74
N GLU A 461 -6.36 -8.20 7.24
CA GLU A 461 -7.11 -9.16 8.04
C GLU A 461 -6.39 -10.51 8.14
N ASN A 462 -5.99 -11.11 7.01
CA ASN A 462 -5.45 -12.47 7.03
C ASN A 462 -4.02 -12.52 7.59
N TYR A 463 -3.15 -11.57 7.19
CA TYR A 463 -1.71 -11.62 7.47
C TYR A 463 -1.24 -10.68 8.59
N LEU A 464 -1.92 -9.56 8.81
CA LEU A 464 -1.61 -8.65 9.92
C LEU A 464 -2.55 -8.85 11.13
N GLY A 465 -3.68 -9.53 10.94
CA GLY A 465 -4.62 -9.83 12.02
C GLY A 465 -5.40 -8.61 12.52
N TRP A 466 -5.57 -7.60 11.67
CA TRP A 466 -6.31 -6.38 12.00
C TRP A 466 -7.79 -6.53 11.62
N GLU A 467 -8.67 -6.01 12.48
CA GLU A 467 -10.10 -5.96 12.18
C GLU A 467 -10.32 -5.02 10.98
N THR A 468 -10.80 -5.57 9.86
CA THR A 468 -10.88 -4.83 8.59
C THR A 468 -12.26 -4.98 7.97
N TYR A 469 -13.06 -3.91 8.06
CA TYR A 469 -14.36 -3.85 7.40
C TYR A 469 -14.19 -3.53 5.91
N LEU A 470 -14.69 -4.42 5.05
CA LEU A 470 -14.83 -4.16 3.62
C LEU A 470 -16.26 -3.69 3.35
N HIS A 471 -16.39 -2.47 2.84
CA HIS A 471 -17.66 -1.91 2.39
C HIS A 471 -17.94 -2.31 0.94
N GLU A 472 -19.14 -2.83 0.67
CA GLU A 472 -19.57 -3.38 -0.64
C GLU A 472 -20.53 -2.45 -1.39
#